data_AF-A0AAE6FVH6-F1
#
_entry.id   AF-A0AAE6FVH6-F1
#
_cell.length_a   1.000
_cell.length_b   1.000
_cell.length_c   1.000
_cell.angle_alpha   90.00
_cell.angle_beta   90.00
_cell.angle_gamma   90.00
#
_symmetry.space_group_name_H-M   'P 1'
#
loop_
_entity.id
_entity.type
_entity.pdbx_description
1 polymer ?
#
loop_
_entity_poly.entity_id
_entity_poly.type
_entity_poly.pdbx_seq_one_letter_code
_entity_poly.pdbx_strand_id
1 'polypeptide(L)'
;MRVTSPLACITRWLVLGLSLFGAQAFAGYVDAPDDVVLLGIGTSNRYYVAGGARFYIPPAQHSLYSGRTTVALPQATIDGYTQVPRDGTLFRQIGSSRIYVVVGQRPWWIPNATELDAWDDWRVVYDIPNSNWSDPFIDFTYAQSLLVMERTTSDIYLWVAGAKYLLTDPSDIAYFGGYGSVKWVPLGTLAEISSEPWCGAVVRERSSSTVYVTGFINPSTPGMRKYATTYPYTAYGVVPDGALSGLPTSSYGLACIW
;
A
#
# COMPACT_ATOMS: atom_id res chain seq x y z
N MET A 1 36.46 -44.17 -29.02
CA MET A 1 35.16 -43.97 -28.35
C MET A 1 35.18 -42.62 -27.64
N ARG A 2 34.40 -41.65 -28.11
CA ARG A 2 34.23 -40.35 -27.47
C ARG A 2 32.81 -40.31 -26.92
N VAL A 3 32.69 -40.25 -25.60
CA VAL A 3 31.41 -40.13 -24.90
C VAL A 3 30.98 -38.66 -24.97
N THR A 4 29.96 -38.36 -25.76
CA THR A 4 29.29 -37.06 -25.76
C THR A 4 28.24 -37.06 -24.66
N SER A 5 28.41 -36.20 -23.66
CA SER A 5 27.47 -36.03 -22.54
C SER A 5 26.22 -35.24 -22.99
N PRO A 6 24.98 -35.71 -22.76
CA PRO A 6 23.76 -35.08 -23.28
C PRO A 6 23.15 -33.99 -22.36
N LEU A 7 23.87 -33.53 -21.34
CA LEU A 7 23.32 -32.68 -20.26
C LEU A 7 23.25 -31.16 -20.56
N ALA A 8 23.41 -30.73 -21.81
CA ALA A 8 23.45 -29.30 -22.17
C ALA A 8 22.16 -28.74 -22.81
N CYS A 9 21.13 -29.55 -23.07
CA CYS A 9 19.94 -29.11 -23.83
C CYS A 9 18.66 -28.92 -23.00
N ILE A 10 18.64 -29.29 -21.72
CA ILE A 10 17.41 -29.23 -20.89
C ILE A 10 17.23 -27.85 -20.22
N THR A 11 18.28 -27.07 -20.04
CA THR A 11 18.22 -25.76 -19.37
C THR A 11 17.60 -24.65 -20.22
N ARG A 12 17.61 -24.76 -21.55
CA ARG A 12 17.18 -23.66 -22.44
C ARG A 12 15.67 -23.64 -22.72
N TRP A 13 14.98 -24.77 -22.56
CA TRP A 13 13.53 -24.88 -22.72
C TRP A 13 12.75 -24.61 -21.42
N LEU A 14 13.37 -24.83 -20.25
CA LEU A 14 12.75 -24.49 -18.97
C LEU A 14 12.65 -22.97 -18.76
N VAL A 15 13.59 -22.19 -19.29
CA VAL A 15 13.60 -20.72 -19.22
C VAL A 15 12.57 -20.06 -20.16
N LEU A 16 12.20 -20.73 -21.26
CA LEU A 16 11.16 -20.27 -22.19
C LEU A 16 9.74 -20.72 -21.80
N GLY A 17 9.62 -21.77 -20.98
CA GLY A 17 8.32 -22.25 -20.46
C GLY A 17 7.76 -21.38 -19.33
N LEU A 18 8.62 -20.68 -18.58
CA LEU A 18 8.22 -19.79 -17.49
C LEU A 18 7.81 -18.38 -17.96
N SER A 19 8.06 -18.02 -19.23
CA SER A 19 7.62 -16.75 -19.81
C SER A 19 6.20 -16.77 -20.40
N LEU A 20 5.50 -17.92 -20.38
CA LEU A 20 4.19 -18.08 -21.02
C LEU A 20 3.01 -18.25 -20.05
N PHE A 21 3.24 -18.25 -18.73
CA PHE A 21 2.16 -18.24 -17.75
C PHE A 21 1.98 -16.85 -17.15
N GLY A 22 0.97 -16.14 -17.66
CA GLY A 22 0.24 -15.09 -16.92
C GLY A 22 1.04 -13.85 -16.52
N ALA A 23 1.39 -13.01 -17.50
CA ALA A 23 1.79 -11.63 -17.23
C ALA A 23 0.60 -10.80 -16.74
N GLN A 24 0.17 -11.00 -15.49
CA GLN A 24 -0.80 -10.13 -14.79
C GLN A 24 -0.86 -10.43 -13.27
N ALA A 25 0.30 -10.52 -12.61
CA ALA A 25 0.45 -10.31 -11.16
C ALA A 25 1.92 -10.55 -10.80
N PHE A 26 2.75 -9.51 -10.85
CA PHE A 26 4.06 -9.35 -10.20
C PHE A 26 4.75 -8.22 -10.98
N ALA A 27 4.43 -6.96 -10.64
CA ALA A 27 5.39 -5.89 -10.91
C ALA A 27 6.62 -6.25 -10.08
N GLY A 28 7.62 -6.87 -10.73
CA GLY A 28 8.79 -7.41 -10.07
C GLY A 28 9.48 -6.30 -9.30
N TYR A 29 9.54 -6.43 -7.98
CA TYR A 29 10.43 -5.64 -7.15
C TYR A 29 11.84 -5.78 -7.75
N VAL A 30 12.48 -4.68 -8.13
CA VAL A 30 13.94 -4.72 -8.26
C VAL A 30 14.44 -4.89 -6.83
N ASP A 31 14.93 -6.08 -6.49
CA ASP A 31 15.47 -6.38 -5.18
C ASP A 31 16.67 -5.45 -4.90
N ALA A 32 16.43 -4.38 -4.13
CA ALA A 32 17.50 -3.67 -3.45
C ALA A 32 17.85 -4.47 -2.19
N PRO A 33 19.15 -4.66 -1.87
CA PRO A 33 19.52 -5.25 -0.59
C PRO A 33 19.01 -4.35 0.53
N ASP A 34 18.32 -4.94 1.50
CA ASP A 34 17.88 -4.22 2.69
C ASP A 34 19.08 -3.72 3.51
N ASP A 35 18.81 -2.71 4.33
CA ASP A 35 19.77 -2.13 5.27
C ASP A 35 20.98 -1.41 4.65
N VAL A 36 20.84 -0.97 3.39
CA VAL A 36 21.86 -0.16 2.70
C VAL A 36 21.41 1.28 2.52
N VAL A 37 22.40 2.15 2.29
CA VAL A 37 22.17 3.52 1.81
C VAL A 37 22.50 3.59 0.33
N LEU A 38 21.52 3.94 -0.50
CA LEU A 38 21.73 4.28 -1.90
C LEU A 38 22.19 5.74 -1.99
N LEU A 39 23.33 5.98 -2.64
CA LEU A 39 23.88 7.31 -2.89
C LEU A 39 23.72 7.66 -4.38
N GLY A 40 22.97 8.72 -4.66
CA GLY A 40 22.80 9.25 -6.01
C GLY A 40 24.08 9.89 -6.53
N ILE A 41 24.68 9.27 -7.54
CA ILE A 41 25.83 9.83 -8.26
C ILE A 41 25.38 11.14 -8.93
N GLY A 42 26.03 12.25 -8.61
CA GLY A 42 25.77 13.58 -9.19
C GLY A 42 24.71 14.41 -8.47
N THR A 43 23.86 13.82 -7.62
CA THR A 43 22.85 14.56 -6.83
C THR A 43 23.20 14.68 -5.35
N SER A 44 24.07 13.78 -4.84
CA SER A 44 24.33 13.60 -3.41
C SER A 44 23.10 13.22 -2.57
N ASN A 45 21.97 12.91 -3.22
CA ASN A 45 20.78 12.38 -2.54
C ASN A 45 21.10 11.02 -1.93
N ARG A 46 20.52 10.75 -0.77
CA ARG A 46 20.70 9.48 -0.07
C ARG A 46 19.35 8.86 0.23
N TYR A 47 19.26 7.54 0.08
CA TYR A 47 18.04 6.79 0.36
C TYR A 47 18.37 5.57 1.21
N TYR A 48 17.62 5.32 2.27
CA TYR A 48 17.73 4.10 3.06
C TYR A 48 16.82 3.02 2.46
N VAL A 49 17.29 1.79 2.37
CA VAL A 49 16.50 0.65 1.86
C VAL A 49 15.95 -0.17 3.02
N ALA A 50 14.63 -0.32 3.05
CA ALA A 50 13.91 -1.16 4.02
C ALA A 50 12.75 -1.88 3.33
N GLY A 51 12.68 -3.20 3.49
CA GLY A 51 11.68 -4.05 2.83
C GLY A 51 11.74 -3.97 1.30
N GLY A 52 12.94 -3.74 0.74
CA GLY A 52 13.20 -3.50 -0.68
C GLY A 52 12.77 -2.14 -1.21
N ALA A 53 12.26 -1.24 -0.36
CA ALA A 53 11.83 0.10 -0.75
C ALA A 53 12.80 1.18 -0.33
N ARG A 54 12.88 2.25 -1.14
CA ARG A 54 13.73 3.41 -0.86
C ARG A 54 12.99 4.46 -0.03
N PHE A 55 13.65 4.95 1.01
CA PHE A 55 13.21 6.07 1.83
C PHE A 55 14.22 7.20 1.70
N TYR A 56 13.77 8.39 1.27
CA TYR A 56 14.66 9.55 1.16
C TYR A 56 15.20 9.94 2.54
N ILE A 57 16.52 10.11 2.65
CA ILE A 57 17.19 10.57 3.86
C ILE A 57 17.43 12.08 3.74
N PRO A 58 16.74 12.92 4.55
CA PRO A 58 17.01 14.36 4.56
C PRO A 58 18.47 14.65 4.92
N PRO A 59 19.12 15.68 4.33
CA PRO A 59 20.52 16.01 4.59
C PRO A 59 20.90 16.09 6.07
N ALA A 60 20.02 16.65 6.90
CA ALA A 60 20.22 16.77 8.34
C ALA A 60 20.36 15.43 9.09
N GLN A 61 19.93 14.32 8.47
CA GLN A 61 19.94 12.97 9.06
C GLN A 61 21.03 12.07 8.47
N HIS A 62 21.86 12.55 7.55
CA HIS A 62 22.88 11.71 6.89
C HIS A 62 23.86 11.05 7.87
N SER A 63 24.20 11.74 8.97
CA SER A 63 25.08 11.21 10.02
C SER A 63 24.49 9.98 10.74
N LEU A 64 23.16 9.90 10.86
CA LEU A 64 22.47 8.78 11.51
C LEU A 64 22.63 7.47 10.74
N TYR A 65 22.99 7.54 9.45
CA TYR A 65 23.17 6.38 8.57
C TYR A 65 24.63 6.13 8.17
N SER A 66 25.58 6.85 8.77
CA SER A 66 27.01 6.79 8.39
C SER A 66 27.68 5.43 8.63
N GLY A 67 27.16 4.63 9.55
CA GLY A 67 27.65 3.26 9.82
C GLY A 67 27.10 2.19 8.88
N ARG A 68 26.21 2.53 7.95
CA ARG A 68 25.58 1.58 7.03
C ARG A 68 26.38 1.46 5.73
N THR A 69 26.30 0.30 5.09
CA THR A 69 26.87 0.09 3.76
C THR A 69 26.27 1.08 2.77
N THR A 70 27.12 1.81 2.05
CA THR A 70 26.70 2.78 1.03
C THR A 70 26.97 2.23 -0.37
N VAL A 71 25.97 2.28 -1.24
CA VAL A 71 26.04 1.84 -2.64
C VAL A 71 25.79 3.06 -3.53
N ALA A 72 26.80 3.46 -4.31
CA ALA A 72 26.68 4.58 -5.24
C ALA A 72 26.06 4.11 -6.56
N LEU A 73 24.96 4.74 -6.99
CA LEU A 73 24.22 4.42 -8.21
C LEU A 73 23.80 5.70 -8.95
N PRO A 74 23.60 5.66 -10.27
CA PRO A 74 22.93 6.74 -10.98
C PRO A 74 21.54 7.02 -10.38
N GLN A 75 21.15 8.30 -10.27
CA GLN A 75 19.84 8.68 -9.72
C GLN A 75 18.68 7.98 -10.46
N ALA A 76 18.77 7.85 -11.78
CA ALA A 76 17.75 7.15 -12.58
C ALA A 76 17.59 5.66 -12.19
N THR A 77 18.67 4.99 -11.78
CA THR A 77 18.58 3.62 -11.24
C THR A 77 17.88 3.61 -9.89
N ILE A 78 18.19 4.59 -9.04
CA ILE A 78 17.54 4.72 -7.73
C ILE A 78 16.03 4.98 -7.89
N ASP A 79 15.65 5.81 -8.85
CA ASP A 79 14.25 6.14 -9.11
C ASP A 79 13.44 4.95 -9.63
N GLY A 80 14.10 3.90 -10.14
CA GLY A 80 13.49 2.62 -10.49
C GLY A 80 13.15 1.73 -9.29
N TYR A 81 13.68 2.00 -8.09
CA TYR A 81 13.26 1.27 -6.88
C TYR A 81 11.92 1.77 -6.37
N THR A 82 11.09 0.82 -5.93
CA THR A 82 9.81 1.09 -5.28
C THR A 82 9.99 1.95 -4.02
N GLN A 83 8.98 2.75 -3.73
CA GLN A 83 8.88 3.52 -2.48
C GLN A 83 7.95 2.85 -1.45
N VAL A 84 7.26 1.77 -1.85
CA VAL A 84 6.41 0.96 -0.97
C VAL A 84 7.13 -0.33 -0.63
N PRO A 85 7.40 -0.60 0.66
CA PRO A 85 8.01 -1.85 1.11
C PRO A 85 7.12 -3.06 0.85
N ARG A 86 7.72 -4.24 0.88
CA ARG A 86 6.99 -5.51 0.77
C ARG A 86 6.06 -5.74 1.95
N ASP A 87 4.99 -6.49 1.71
CA ASP A 87 4.15 -7.05 2.78
C ASP A 87 5.02 -7.77 3.83
N GLY A 88 4.70 -7.56 5.12
CA GLY A 88 5.47 -8.07 6.26
C GLY A 88 6.57 -7.15 6.76
N THR A 89 6.96 -6.12 5.99
CA THR A 89 8.02 -5.19 6.43
C THR A 89 7.58 -4.39 7.66
N LEU A 90 8.37 -4.48 8.73
CA LEU A 90 8.20 -3.68 9.95
C LEU A 90 9.13 -2.47 9.92
N PHE A 91 8.58 -1.29 10.16
CA PHE A 91 9.38 -0.07 10.19
C PHE A 91 8.82 0.97 11.16
N ARG A 92 9.69 1.92 11.53
CA ARG A 92 9.32 3.12 12.30
C ARG A 92 10.22 4.27 11.91
N GLN A 93 9.72 5.48 12.07
CA GLN A 93 10.54 6.68 11.99
C GLN A 93 11.55 6.74 13.15
N ILE A 94 12.78 7.17 12.88
CA ILE A 94 13.81 7.32 13.92
C ILE A 94 13.30 8.22 15.06
N GLY A 95 13.34 7.68 16.28
CA GLY A 95 12.88 8.35 17.49
C GLY A 95 11.38 8.26 17.73
N SER A 96 10.61 7.61 16.85
CA SER A 96 9.19 7.30 17.07
C SER A 96 9.02 5.96 17.78
N SER A 97 8.01 5.87 18.65
CA SER A 97 7.57 4.60 19.25
C SER A 97 6.57 3.83 18.38
N ARG A 98 5.96 4.49 17.39
CA ARG A 98 4.96 3.85 16.51
C ARG A 98 5.63 2.97 15.47
N ILE A 99 5.34 1.68 15.53
CA ILE A 99 5.79 0.68 14.56
C ILE A 99 4.63 0.37 13.62
N TYR A 100 4.95 0.28 12.33
CA TYR A 100 4.02 -0.08 11.28
C TYR A 100 4.46 -1.38 10.64
N VAL A 101 3.49 -2.21 10.23
CA VAL A 101 3.70 -3.33 9.32
C VAL A 101 3.07 -3.02 7.97
N VAL A 102 3.75 -3.36 6.87
CA VAL A 102 3.13 -3.26 5.55
C VAL A 102 2.27 -4.50 5.29
N VAL A 103 1.01 -4.29 4.93
CA VAL A 103 0.10 -5.37 4.49
C VAL A 103 -0.76 -4.83 3.35
N GLY A 104 -0.73 -5.51 2.20
CA GLY A 104 -1.47 -5.09 1.02
C GLY A 104 -0.99 -3.73 0.50
N GLN A 105 0.33 -3.52 0.47
CA GLN A 105 0.94 -2.24 0.05
C GLN A 105 0.48 -1.02 0.89
N ARG A 106 0.06 -1.23 2.14
CA ARG A 106 -0.37 -0.18 3.08
C ARG A 106 0.29 -0.36 4.44
N PRO A 107 0.67 0.71 5.15
CA PRO A 107 1.15 0.63 6.52
C PRO A 107 -0.02 0.48 7.50
N TRP A 108 0.12 -0.46 8.43
CA TRP A 108 -0.81 -0.69 9.53
C TRP A 108 -0.09 -0.48 10.85
N TRP A 109 -0.61 0.42 11.68
CA TRP A 109 -0.04 0.66 13.00
C TRP A 109 -0.25 -0.56 13.90
N ILE A 110 0.81 -0.96 14.59
CA ILE A 110 0.80 -2.00 15.62
C ILE A 110 0.55 -1.34 16.99
N PRO A 111 -0.60 -1.58 17.64
CA PRO A 111 -0.99 -0.77 18.79
C PRO A 111 -0.18 -0.97 20.07
N ASN A 112 0.42 -2.15 20.25
CA ASN A 112 1.13 -2.50 21.47
C ASN A 112 2.17 -3.62 21.24
N ALA A 113 3.02 -3.86 22.25
CA ALA A 113 4.08 -4.87 22.17
C ALA A 113 3.55 -6.30 22.04
N THR A 114 2.45 -6.65 22.71
CA THR A 114 1.84 -7.98 22.60
C THR A 114 1.38 -8.28 21.17
N GLU A 115 0.83 -7.28 20.49
CA GLU A 115 0.49 -7.43 19.07
C GLU A 115 1.75 -7.51 18.21
N LEU A 116 2.79 -6.71 18.49
CA LEU A 116 4.08 -6.79 17.77
C LEU A 116 4.71 -8.19 17.84
N ASP A 117 4.69 -8.84 19.01
CA ASP A 117 5.23 -10.20 19.21
C ASP A 117 4.55 -11.23 18.31
N ALA A 118 3.34 -10.94 17.85
CA ALA A 118 2.56 -11.84 17.03
C ALA A 118 2.90 -11.78 15.53
N TRP A 119 3.76 -10.83 15.13
CA TRP A 119 4.24 -10.64 13.76
C TRP A 119 5.63 -11.26 13.58
N ASP A 120 5.76 -12.56 13.92
CA ASP A 120 6.97 -13.37 14.24
C ASP A 120 8.22 -13.27 13.31
N ASP A 121 8.14 -12.49 12.23
CA ASP A 121 9.21 -12.10 11.31
C ASP A 121 10.06 -10.89 11.82
N TRP A 122 9.83 -10.45 13.06
CA TRP A 122 10.25 -9.18 13.70
C TRP A 122 11.72 -9.02 14.10
N ARG A 123 12.66 -9.86 13.65
CA ARG A 123 14.06 -9.63 14.08
C ARG A 123 14.63 -8.30 13.57
N VAL A 124 13.97 -7.64 12.63
CA VAL A 124 14.38 -6.31 12.14
C VAL A 124 13.16 -5.39 12.02
N VAL A 125 13.05 -4.43 12.94
CA VAL A 125 12.25 -3.22 12.73
C VAL A 125 13.17 -2.18 12.09
N TYR A 126 12.87 -1.79 10.85
CA TYR A 126 13.68 -0.81 10.13
C TYR A 126 13.46 0.61 10.68
N ASP A 127 14.56 1.24 11.13
CA ASP A 127 14.58 2.64 11.54
C ASP A 127 14.72 3.53 10.28
N ILE A 128 13.58 3.96 9.75
CA ILE A 128 13.50 4.81 8.55
C ILE A 128 13.69 6.30 8.87
N PRO A 129 14.11 7.13 7.89
CA PRO A 129 14.33 8.54 8.12
C PRO A 129 13.04 9.29 8.49
N ASN A 130 13.19 10.38 9.22
CA ASN A 130 12.08 11.31 9.45
C ASN A 130 11.86 12.14 8.18
N SER A 131 11.14 11.55 7.22
CA SER A 131 10.76 12.09 5.92
C SER A 131 9.24 11.95 5.72
N ASN A 132 8.73 12.46 4.60
CA ASN A 132 7.38 12.25 4.11
C ASN A 132 7.21 10.85 3.49
N TRP A 133 7.48 9.82 4.30
CA TRP A 133 7.46 8.41 3.90
C TRP A 133 6.06 7.88 3.55
N SER A 134 4.99 8.53 4.01
CA SER A 134 3.61 8.09 3.83
C SER A 134 3.05 8.44 2.45
N ASP A 135 3.59 9.47 1.78
CA ASP A 135 3.04 10.00 0.52
C ASP A 135 2.90 8.91 -0.56
N PRO A 136 3.91 8.04 -0.82
CA PRO A 136 3.79 6.99 -1.82
C PRO A 136 2.60 6.06 -1.57
N PHE A 137 2.29 5.76 -0.30
CA PHE A 137 1.19 4.86 0.05
C PHE A 137 -0.19 5.46 -0.25
N ILE A 138 -0.32 6.80 -0.23
CA ILE A 138 -1.59 7.48 -0.52
C ILE A 138 -2.01 7.21 -1.96
N ASP A 139 -1.08 7.28 -2.91
CA ASP A 139 -1.38 7.03 -4.33
C ASP A 139 -1.87 5.58 -4.56
N PHE A 140 -1.24 4.60 -3.92
CA PHE A 140 -1.68 3.20 -3.99
C PHE A 140 -3.05 2.97 -3.32
N THR A 141 -3.35 3.73 -2.25
CA THR A 141 -4.64 3.66 -1.55
C THR A 141 -5.83 4.02 -2.43
N TYR A 142 -5.69 5.06 -3.25
CA TYR A 142 -6.78 5.51 -4.13
C TYR A 142 -7.06 4.49 -5.25
N ALA A 143 -6.02 3.78 -5.70
CA ALA A 143 -6.09 2.88 -6.83
C ALA A 143 -6.44 1.43 -6.47
N GLN A 144 -6.26 1.01 -5.21
CA GLN A 144 -6.37 -0.39 -4.82
C GLN A 144 -7.45 -0.63 -3.75
N SER A 145 -8.25 -1.66 -4.01
CA SER A 145 -9.11 -2.30 -3.00
C SER A 145 -8.32 -3.37 -2.26
N LEU A 146 -8.45 -3.40 -0.93
CA LEU A 146 -7.83 -4.43 -0.09
C LEU A 146 -8.87 -5.08 0.81
N LEU A 147 -8.99 -6.40 0.76
CA LEU A 147 -9.75 -7.15 1.76
C LEU A 147 -8.87 -7.39 2.98
N VAL A 148 -9.35 -6.93 4.14
CA VAL A 148 -8.63 -7.03 5.41
C VAL A 148 -9.50 -7.59 6.51
N MET A 149 -8.85 -8.27 7.45
CA MET A 149 -9.46 -8.74 8.68
C MET A 149 -8.43 -8.59 9.79
N GLU A 150 -8.87 -8.12 10.95
CA GLU A 150 -7.98 -8.06 12.11
C GLU A 150 -7.59 -9.46 12.57
N ARG A 151 -6.35 -9.61 13.02
CA ARG A 151 -5.91 -10.81 13.70
C ARG A 151 -6.91 -11.19 14.79
N THR A 152 -7.26 -12.47 14.85
CA THR A 152 -8.18 -13.07 15.83
C THR A 152 -9.66 -12.68 15.71
N THR A 153 -10.06 -11.82 14.77
CA THR A 153 -11.47 -11.52 14.49
C THR A 153 -11.98 -12.29 13.28
N SER A 154 -13.28 -12.14 12.98
CA SER A 154 -13.95 -12.76 11.82
C SER A 154 -14.54 -11.74 10.84
N ASP A 155 -14.54 -10.47 11.22
CA ASP A 155 -15.14 -9.41 10.40
C ASP A 155 -14.19 -9.04 9.26
N ILE A 156 -14.66 -9.20 8.03
CA ILE A 156 -13.90 -8.86 6.82
C ILE A 156 -14.35 -7.49 6.35
N TYR A 157 -13.37 -6.62 6.14
CA TYR A 157 -13.58 -5.27 5.65
C TYR A 157 -12.96 -5.12 4.26
N LEU A 158 -13.68 -4.45 3.37
CA LEU A 158 -13.08 -3.82 2.21
C LEU A 158 -12.49 -2.48 2.67
N TRP A 159 -11.20 -2.29 2.43
CA TRP A 159 -10.58 -0.98 2.50
C TRP A 159 -10.38 -0.42 1.10
N VAL A 160 -10.92 0.76 0.85
CA VAL A 160 -10.82 1.47 -0.43
C VAL A 160 -11.09 2.96 -0.20
N ALA A 161 -10.40 3.82 -0.95
CA ALA A 161 -10.63 5.28 -0.90
C ALA A 161 -10.51 5.88 0.51
N GLY A 162 -9.62 5.32 1.35
CA GLY A 162 -9.39 5.77 2.71
C GLY A 162 -10.40 5.29 3.76
N ALA A 163 -11.45 4.58 3.34
CA ALA A 163 -12.50 4.07 4.23
C ALA A 163 -12.46 2.56 4.37
N LYS A 164 -12.98 2.05 5.50
CA LYS A 164 -13.32 0.64 5.69
C LYS A 164 -14.83 0.42 5.53
N TYR A 165 -15.20 -0.68 4.89
CA TYR A 165 -16.57 -1.14 4.70
C TYR A 165 -16.69 -2.59 5.15
N LEU A 166 -17.52 -2.85 6.15
CA LEU A 166 -17.79 -4.22 6.58
C LEU A 166 -18.49 -4.99 5.46
N LEU A 167 -17.95 -6.16 5.12
CA LEU A 167 -18.56 -7.07 4.16
C LEU A 167 -19.28 -8.20 4.90
N THR A 168 -20.61 -8.15 4.89
CA THR A 168 -21.46 -9.18 5.51
C THR A 168 -21.97 -10.20 4.49
N ASP A 169 -22.08 -9.82 3.22
CA ASP A 169 -22.50 -10.72 2.14
C ASP A 169 -21.28 -11.46 1.52
N PRO A 170 -21.26 -12.80 1.53
CA PRO A 170 -20.25 -13.58 0.81
C PRO A 170 -20.11 -13.22 -0.68
N SER A 171 -21.18 -12.73 -1.31
CA SER A 171 -21.16 -12.30 -2.73
C SER A 171 -20.30 -11.06 -2.97
N ASP A 172 -20.19 -10.17 -1.97
CA ASP A 172 -19.30 -9.02 -2.01
C ASP A 172 -17.86 -9.44 -1.80
N ILE A 173 -17.61 -10.32 -0.83
CA ILE A 173 -16.26 -10.88 -0.59
C ILE A 173 -15.76 -11.56 -1.87
N ALA A 174 -16.58 -12.38 -2.53
CA ALA A 174 -16.25 -13.02 -3.79
C ALA A 174 -15.93 -12.00 -4.91
N TYR A 175 -16.68 -10.90 -5.00
CA TYR A 175 -16.48 -9.87 -6.01
C TYR A 175 -15.13 -9.14 -5.86
N PHE A 176 -14.71 -8.86 -4.62
CA PHE A 176 -13.47 -8.12 -4.34
C PHE A 176 -12.21 -9.01 -4.26
N GLY A 177 -12.31 -10.29 -4.62
CA GLY A 177 -11.16 -11.21 -4.70
C GLY A 177 -11.32 -12.53 -3.93
N GLY A 178 -12.40 -12.67 -3.17
CA GLY A 178 -12.72 -13.87 -2.39
C GLY A 178 -11.91 -14.00 -1.10
N TYR A 179 -12.27 -14.99 -0.29
CA TYR A 179 -11.64 -15.24 1.02
C TYR A 179 -10.12 -15.47 0.94
N GLY A 180 -9.60 -16.01 -0.17
CA GLY A 180 -8.16 -16.20 -0.36
C GLY A 180 -7.37 -14.89 -0.55
N SER A 181 -8.05 -13.78 -0.85
CA SER A 181 -7.42 -12.45 -0.98
C SER A 181 -7.39 -11.67 0.33
N VAL A 182 -8.08 -12.15 1.37
CA VAL A 182 -8.18 -11.48 2.66
C VAL A 182 -6.81 -11.48 3.35
N LYS A 183 -6.34 -10.30 3.71
CA LYS A 183 -5.09 -10.10 4.44
C LYS A 183 -5.37 -9.88 5.92
N TRP A 184 -4.51 -10.46 6.77
CA TRP A 184 -4.55 -10.21 8.20
C TRP A 184 -3.85 -8.89 8.53
N VAL A 185 -4.47 -8.07 9.38
CA VAL A 185 -3.90 -6.81 9.88
C VAL A 185 -3.83 -6.80 11.40
N PRO A 186 -3.00 -5.92 12.02
CA PRO A 186 -2.84 -5.91 13.47
C PRO A 186 -4.15 -5.74 14.23
N LEU A 187 -4.35 -6.47 15.32
CA LEU A 187 -5.56 -6.35 16.13
C LEU A 187 -5.71 -4.92 16.70
N GLY A 188 -6.89 -4.33 16.56
CA GLY A 188 -7.24 -2.98 17.04
C GLY A 188 -6.91 -1.85 16.05
N THR A 189 -6.21 -2.13 14.94
CA THR A 189 -5.84 -1.12 13.94
C THR A 189 -7.05 -0.60 13.15
N LEU A 190 -8.06 -1.44 12.90
CA LEU A 190 -9.23 -1.04 12.12
C LEU A 190 -10.09 -0.06 12.88
N ALA A 191 -10.05 -0.04 14.22
CA ALA A 191 -10.79 0.93 15.02
C ALA A 191 -10.41 2.39 14.71
N GLU A 192 -9.16 2.64 14.31
CA GLU A 192 -8.69 3.97 13.91
C GLU A 192 -8.99 4.32 12.44
N ILE A 193 -9.45 3.34 11.66
CA ILE A 193 -9.80 3.54 10.26
C ILE A 193 -11.25 4.00 10.16
N SER A 194 -11.41 5.16 9.52
CA SER A 194 -12.71 5.76 9.28
C SER A 194 -13.58 4.89 8.36
N SER A 195 -14.90 4.92 8.57
CA SER A 195 -15.88 4.44 7.59
C SER A 195 -16.27 5.52 6.56
N GLU A 196 -15.73 6.72 6.73
CA GLU A 196 -15.87 7.85 5.83
C GLU A 196 -14.72 7.86 4.81
N PRO A 197 -15.01 7.91 3.48
CA PRO A 197 -13.99 8.10 2.44
C PRO A 197 -13.11 9.32 2.66
N TRP A 198 -11.96 9.33 2.01
CA TRP A 198 -11.22 10.58 1.88
C TRP A 198 -11.99 11.62 1.09
N CYS A 199 -11.74 12.89 1.39
CA CYS A 199 -12.27 13.95 0.56
C CYS A 199 -11.63 13.91 -0.82
N GLY A 200 -12.46 14.07 -1.86
CA GLY A 200 -12.05 14.04 -3.25
C GLY A 200 -11.96 12.62 -3.80
N ALA A 201 -12.21 11.61 -2.96
CA ALA A 201 -12.31 10.25 -3.44
C ALA A 201 -13.45 10.12 -4.44
N VAL A 202 -13.19 9.33 -5.48
CA VAL A 202 -14.18 9.00 -6.50
C VAL A 202 -14.57 7.55 -6.29
N VAL A 203 -15.86 7.31 -6.03
CA VAL A 203 -16.37 5.99 -5.66
C VAL A 203 -17.69 5.67 -6.37
N ARG A 204 -17.95 4.39 -6.61
CA ARG A 204 -19.25 3.88 -7.05
C ARG A 204 -19.63 2.62 -6.29
N GLU A 205 -20.93 2.41 -6.12
CA GLU A 205 -21.43 1.12 -5.64
C GLU A 205 -21.31 0.07 -6.75
N ARG A 206 -20.97 -1.17 -6.41
CA ARG A 206 -20.69 -2.25 -7.36
C ARG A 206 -21.80 -2.48 -8.38
N SER A 207 -23.07 -2.40 -7.97
CA SER A 207 -24.24 -2.60 -8.85
C SER A 207 -24.63 -1.35 -9.63
N SER A 208 -24.05 -0.19 -9.31
CA SER A 208 -24.40 1.10 -9.89
C SER A 208 -23.36 1.59 -10.90
N SER A 209 -23.83 2.17 -12.00
CA SER A 209 -22.98 2.91 -12.94
C SER A 209 -22.75 4.37 -12.52
N THR A 210 -23.44 4.85 -11.48
CA THR A 210 -23.31 6.24 -11.03
C THR A 210 -22.04 6.39 -10.20
N VAL A 211 -21.16 7.26 -10.67
CA VAL A 211 -19.91 7.61 -9.98
C VAL A 211 -20.14 8.86 -9.14
N TYR A 212 -19.63 8.84 -7.91
CA TYR A 212 -19.70 9.97 -6.99
C TYR A 212 -18.31 10.46 -6.62
N VAL A 213 -18.14 11.77 -6.55
CA VAL A 213 -17.03 12.39 -5.80
C VAL A 213 -17.50 12.68 -4.38
N THR A 214 -16.63 12.45 -3.39
CA THR A 214 -16.90 12.76 -1.98
C THR A 214 -16.24 14.06 -1.55
N GLY A 215 -16.83 14.74 -0.57
CA GLY A 215 -16.24 15.95 0.02
C GLY A 215 -17.23 16.81 0.79
N PHE A 216 -16.87 18.08 0.99
CA PHE A 216 -17.60 19.00 1.86
C PHE A 216 -18.16 20.18 1.07
N ILE A 217 -19.26 20.78 1.54
CA ILE A 217 -19.89 21.95 0.88
C ILE A 217 -19.24 23.25 1.34
N ASN A 218 -19.07 23.43 2.66
CA ASN A 218 -18.43 24.58 3.29
C ASN A 218 -18.21 24.28 4.78
N PRO A 219 -17.39 25.09 5.49
CA PRO A 219 -17.14 24.91 6.92
C PRO A 219 -18.40 24.97 7.81
N SER A 220 -19.46 25.66 7.36
CA SER A 220 -20.71 25.82 8.11
C SER A 220 -21.69 24.67 7.96
N THR A 221 -21.45 23.75 7.02
CA THR A 221 -22.26 22.53 6.78
C THR A 221 -21.35 21.32 6.97
N PRO A 222 -21.00 20.98 8.22
CA PRO A 222 -20.09 19.89 8.51
C PRO A 222 -20.71 18.56 8.06
N GLY A 223 -19.83 17.61 7.71
CA GLY A 223 -20.22 16.28 7.28
C GLY A 223 -19.95 16.05 5.80
N MET A 224 -19.38 14.89 5.52
CA MET A 224 -19.05 14.51 4.16
C MET A 224 -20.31 14.18 3.36
N ARG A 225 -20.26 14.52 2.07
CA ARG A 225 -21.33 14.31 1.11
C ARG A 225 -20.80 13.64 -0.14
N LYS A 226 -21.73 13.17 -0.96
CA LYS A 226 -21.44 12.64 -2.29
C LYS A 226 -22.11 13.49 -3.36
N TYR A 227 -21.43 13.71 -4.48
CA TYR A 227 -21.94 14.44 -5.64
C TYR A 227 -21.77 13.58 -6.88
N ALA A 228 -22.87 13.30 -7.58
CA ALA A 228 -22.84 12.49 -8.80
C ALA A 228 -22.04 13.23 -9.87
N THR A 229 -21.05 12.58 -10.46
CA THR A 229 -20.17 13.17 -11.47
C THR A 229 -20.23 12.39 -12.77
N THR A 230 -20.25 13.13 -13.87
CA THR A 230 -20.10 12.59 -15.23
C THR A 230 -18.69 12.78 -15.77
N TYR A 231 -17.79 13.34 -14.95
CA TYR A 231 -16.40 13.52 -15.34
C TYR A 231 -15.75 12.14 -15.54
N PRO A 232 -14.97 11.92 -16.62
CA PRO A 232 -14.40 10.63 -16.95
C PRO A 232 -13.20 10.34 -16.02
N TYR A 233 -13.47 10.11 -14.74
CA TYR A 233 -12.48 9.56 -13.84
C TYR A 233 -12.21 8.12 -14.27
N THR A 234 -10.99 7.87 -14.75
CA THR A 234 -10.53 6.53 -15.11
C THR A 234 -10.09 5.72 -13.88
N ALA A 235 -9.93 6.38 -12.72
CA ALA A 235 -9.62 5.78 -11.44
C ALA A 235 -10.73 6.11 -10.44
N TYR A 236 -11.42 5.09 -9.95
CA TYR A 236 -12.43 5.18 -8.89
C TYR A 236 -12.42 3.91 -8.04
N GLY A 237 -12.76 4.05 -6.76
CA GLY A 237 -13.01 2.93 -5.87
C GLY A 237 -14.38 2.31 -6.14
N VAL A 238 -14.44 0.98 -6.14
CA VAL A 238 -15.73 0.27 -6.13
C VAL A 238 -16.01 -0.16 -4.69
N VAL A 239 -17.21 0.14 -4.19
CA VAL A 239 -17.66 -0.18 -2.84
C VAL A 239 -18.88 -1.12 -2.87
N PRO A 240 -19.20 -1.83 -1.76
CA PRO A 240 -20.40 -2.65 -1.65
C PRO A 240 -21.68 -1.83 -1.87
N ASP A 241 -22.75 -2.51 -2.25
CA ASP A 241 -24.05 -1.85 -2.39
C ASP A 241 -24.55 -1.37 -1.01
N GLY A 242 -25.11 -0.16 -0.96
CA GLY A 242 -25.53 0.48 0.29
C GLY A 242 -24.41 1.14 1.08
N ALA A 243 -23.14 0.93 0.73
CA ALA A 243 -21.99 1.54 1.43
C ALA A 243 -22.01 3.08 1.35
N LEU A 244 -22.61 3.66 0.31
CA LEU A 244 -22.72 5.11 0.17
C LEU A 244 -24.03 5.68 0.71
N SER A 245 -24.91 4.87 1.30
CA SER A 245 -26.23 5.31 1.78
C SER A 245 -26.15 6.33 2.91
N GLY A 246 -25.11 6.24 3.76
CA GLY A 246 -24.87 7.17 4.86
C GLY A 246 -24.36 8.55 4.45
N LEU A 247 -23.92 8.74 3.20
CA LEU A 247 -23.43 10.01 2.68
C LEU A 247 -24.57 10.77 1.98
N PRO A 248 -25.00 11.93 2.49
CA PRO A 248 -26.04 12.73 1.84
C PRO A 248 -25.60 13.17 0.44
N THR A 249 -26.52 13.09 -0.52
CA THR A 249 -26.27 13.62 -1.86
C THR A 249 -26.28 15.15 -1.83
N SER A 250 -25.28 15.76 -2.45
CA SER A 250 -25.21 17.21 -2.70
C SER A 250 -25.73 17.54 -4.09
N SER A 251 -26.41 18.68 -4.24
CA SER A 251 -26.70 19.31 -5.53
C SER A 251 -25.63 20.34 -5.94
N TYR A 252 -24.71 20.66 -5.02
CA TYR A 252 -23.63 21.61 -5.20
C TYR A 252 -22.29 20.89 -5.36
N GLY A 253 -21.33 21.54 -6.01
CA GLY A 253 -19.95 21.09 -6.05
C GLY A 253 -19.38 20.90 -4.64
N LEU A 254 -18.48 19.93 -4.51
CA LEU A 254 -17.80 19.61 -3.26
C LEU A 254 -16.34 20.10 -3.31
N ALA A 255 -15.79 20.45 -2.15
CA ALA A 255 -14.39 20.83 -2.00
C ALA A 255 -13.74 20.12 -0.81
N CYS A 256 -12.41 20.03 -0.88
CA CYS A 256 -11.56 19.33 0.10
C CYS A 256 -10.57 20.22 0.81
N ILE A 257 -10.59 21.51 0.46
CA ILE A 257 -9.71 22.52 1.01
C ILE A 257 -10.60 23.72 1.31
N TRP A 258 -10.50 24.23 2.53
CA TRP A 258 -11.09 25.48 2.98
C TRP A 258 -10.02 26.27 3.73
#